data_AF-A0A2C9CLH0-F1
#
_entry.id   AF-A0A2C9CLH0-F1
#
_cell.length_a   1.000
_cell.length_b   1.000
_cell.length_c   1.000
_cell.angle_alpha   90.00
_cell.angle_beta   90.00
_cell.angle_gamma   90.00
#
_symmetry.space_group_name_H-M   'P 1'
#
loop_
_entity.id
_entity.type
_entity.pdbx_description
1 polymer ?
#
loop_
_entity_poly.entity_id
_entity_poly.type
_entity_poly.pdbx_seq_one_letter_code
_entity_poly.pdbx_strand_id
1 'polypeptide(L)'
;MTTLRTTLAEMVNRTVERLSGEKKIFRDTLIGNIREFIDNFGTMNINDDAALAAAVEKCNRALNGVSVEAIRSDDQFRHSIANSMKTVQGQLAGMMIGAPIRRLRKVGSSIIDNYRNKKMTPAFSECPFF
;
A
#
# COMPACT_ATOMS: atom_id res chain seq x y z
N MET A 1 6.73 13.55 -17.27
CA MET A 1 7.94 13.01 -16.63
C MET A 1 7.54 11.79 -15.81
N THR A 2 7.80 10.57 -16.30
CA THR A 2 7.62 9.35 -15.52
C THR A 2 8.70 9.28 -14.44
N THR A 3 8.31 9.19 -13.17
CA THR A 3 9.27 9.09 -12.05
C THR A 3 9.76 7.65 -11.90
N LEU A 4 10.96 7.44 -11.33
CA LEU A 4 11.49 6.10 -11.07
C LEU A 4 10.53 5.20 -10.29
N ARG A 5 9.78 5.79 -9.36
CA ARG A 5 8.72 5.10 -8.59
C ARG A 5 7.63 4.56 -9.51
N THR A 6 7.16 5.38 -10.45
CA THR A 6 6.13 5.00 -11.43
C THR A 6 6.63 3.89 -12.35
N THR A 7 7.86 4.02 -12.86
CA THR A 7 8.45 3.02 -13.77
C THR A 7 8.57 1.65 -13.09
N LEU A 8 9.11 1.62 -11.86
CA LEU A 8 9.21 0.38 -11.09
C LEU A 8 7.83 -0.20 -10.78
N ALA A 9 6.87 0.62 -10.37
CA ALA A 9 5.50 0.17 -10.08
C ALA A 9 4.84 -0.48 -11.31
N GLU A 10 5.01 0.09 -12.50
CA GLU A 10 4.50 -0.50 -13.74
C GLU A 10 5.14 -1.87 -14.04
N MET A 11 6.45 -2.01 -13.84
CA MET A 11 7.15 -3.28 -14.06
C MET A 11 6.72 -4.36 -13.06
N VAL A 12 6.55 -3.99 -11.78
CA VAL A 12 6.05 -4.91 -10.75
C VAL A 12 4.60 -5.31 -11.03
N ASN A 13 3.72 -4.36 -11.37
CA ASN A 13 2.32 -4.65 -11.73
C ASN A 13 2.23 -5.68 -12.87
N ARG A 14 2.99 -5.44 -13.95
CA ARG A 14 3.07 -6.34 -15.12
C ARG A 14 3.57 -7.74 -14.76
N THR A 15 4.40 -7.85 -13.73
CA THR A 15 4.95 -9.12 -13.24
C THR A 15 3.93 -9.86 -12.39
N VAL A 16 3.28 -9.16 -11.45
CA VAL A 16 2.21 -9.71 -10.62
C VAL A 16 1.06 -10.23 -11.47
N GLU A 17 0.58 -9.45 -12.45
CA GLU A 17 -0.49 -9.87 -13.38
C GLU A 17 -0.18 -11.18 -14.11
N ARG A 18 1.08 -11.36 -14.49
CA ARG A 18 1.51 -12.57 -15.21
C ARG A 18 1.72 -13.75 -14.26
N LEU A 19 2.18 -13.51 -13.04
CA LEU A 19 2.35 -14.56 -12.04
C LEU A 19 1.01 -15.03 -11.46
N SER A 20 0.02 -14.14 -11.28
CA SER A 20 -1.28 -14.45 -10.66
C SER A 20 -2.28 -15.17 -11.57
N GLY A 21 -1.94 -15.41 -12.84
CA GLY A 21 -2.70 -16.33 -13.70
C GLY A 21 -3.77 -15.72 -14.60
N GLU A 22 -3.97 -14.40 -14.62
CA GLU A 22 -4.93 -13.77 -15.56
C GLU A 22 -4.39 -13.69 -17.00
N LYS A 23 -3.06 -13.73 -17.20
CA LYS A 23 -2.42 -13.66 -18.53
C LYS A 23 -1.60 -14.91 -18.85
N LYS A 24 -1.73 -15.38 -20.10
CA LYS A 24 -1.51 -16.77 -20.53
C LYS A 24 -0.07 -17.29 -20.52
N ILE A 25 0.98 -16.44 -20.49
CA ILE A 25 2.39 -16.90 -20.56
C ILE A 25 3.34 -15.97 -19.79
N PHE A 26 4.16 -16.55 -18.91
CA PHE A 26 5.28 -15.86 -18.28
C PHE A 26 6.52 -15.87 -19.20
N ARG A 27 6.93 -14.69 -19.67
CA ARG A 27 8.09 -14.50 -20.57
C ARG A 27 9.33 -14.15 -19.76
N ASP A 28 10.47 -14.67 -20.19
CA ASP A 28 11.78 -14.38 -19.58
C ASP A 28 12.10 -12.87 -19.58
N THR A 29 11.74 -12.19 -20.68
CA THR A 29 11.92 -10.74 -20.86
C THR A 29 11.35 -9.90 -19.71
N LEU A 30 10.37 -10.39 -18.94
CA LEU A 30 9.90 -9.66 -17.76
C LEU A 30 10.93 -9.57 -16.65
N ILE A 31 11.56 -10.70 -16.32
CA ILE A 31 12.56 -10.75 -15.26
C ILE A 31 13.81 -10.03 -15.72
N GLY A 32 14.21 -10.20 -16.99
CA GLY A 32 15.31 -9.45 -17.61
C GLY A 32 15.14 -7.94 -17.44
N ASN A 33 13.99 -7.40 -17.83
CA ASN A 33 13.73 -5.96 -17.72
C ASN A 33 13.78 -5.45 -16.27
N ILE A 34 13.32 -6.23 -15.29
CA ILE A 34 13.41 -5.84 -13.87
C ILE A 34 14.87 -5.87 -13.39
N ARG A 35 15.63 -6.90 -13.75
CA ARG A 35 17.06 -7.01 -13.39
C ARG A 35 17.86 -5.84 -13.96
N GLU A 36 17.66 -5.53 -15.25
CA GLU A 36 18.28 -4.36 -15.89
C GLU A 36 17.92 -3.05 -15.18
N PHE A 37 16.68 -2.89 -14.75
CA PHE A 37 16.29 -1.70 -13.98
C PHE A 37 16.99 -1.65 -12.62
N ILE A 38 17.07 -2.78 -11.91
CA ILE A 38 17.74 -2.87 -10.60
C ILE A 38 19.24 -2.52 -10.74
N ASP A 39 19.89 -3.04 -11.78
CA ASP A 39 21.33 -2.81 -12.02
C ASP A 39 21.60 -1.33 -12.33
N ASN A 40 20.72 -0.70 -13.12
CA ASN A 40 20.84 0.72 -13.46
C ASN A 40 20.34 1.65 -12.34
N PHE A 41 19.60 1.15 -11.35
CA PHE A 41 18.95 1.94 -10.32
C PHE A 41 19.93 2.85 -9.56
N GLY A 42 21.13 2.35 -9.25
CA GLY A 42 22.15 3.11 -8.53
C GLY A 42 22.56 4.39 -9.26
N THR A 43 22.64 4.35 -10.59
CA THR A 43 22.95 5.53 -11.40
C THR A 43 21.76 6.46 -11.61
N MET A 44 20.54 5.93 -11.54
CA MET A 44 19.31 6.69 -11.77
C MET A 44 18.81 7.37 -10.49
N ASN A 45 19.13 6.84 -9.31
CA ASN A 45 18.67 7.34 -8.02
C ASN A 45 19.42 8.61 -7.57
N ILE A 46 19.32 9.68 -8.33
CA ILE A 46 19.98 10.98 -8.06
C ILE A 46 19.42 11.65 -6.79
N ASN A 47 18.18 11.33 -6.40
CA ASN A 47 17.49 11.95 -5.26
C ASN A 47 17.68 11.19 -3.94
N ASP A 48 18.54 10.16 -3.89
CA ASP A 48 18.79 9.33 -2.70
C ASP A 48 17.52 8.84 -2.00
N ASP A 49 16.56 8.34 -2.78
CA ASP A 49 15.28 7.89 -2.26
C ASP A 49 15.43 6.55 -1.52
N ALA A 50 15.70 6.62 -0.21
CA ALA A 50 15.91 5.45 0.64
C ALA A 50 14.68 4.50 0.69
N ALA A 51 13.47 5.05 0.58
CA ALA A 51 12.25 4.24 0.58
C ALA A 51 12.16 3.42 -0.71
N LEU A 52 12.46 4.04 -1.85
CA LEU A 52 12.52 3.36 -3.15
C LEU A 52 13.65 2.34 -3.19
N ALA A 53 14.83 2.67 -2.67
CA ALA A 53 15.97 1.75 -2.58
C ALA A 53 15.61 0.47 -1.80
N ALA A 54 14.89 0.61 -0.67
CA ALA A 54 14.43 -0.55 0.10
C ALA A 54 13.42 -1.42 -0.68
N ALA A 55 12.57 -0.82 -1.53
CA ALA A 55 11.65 -1.58 -2.39
C ALA A 55 12.41 -2.31 -3.52
N VAL A 56 13.41 -1.66 -4.12
CA VAL A 56 14.30 -2.24 -5.14
C VAL A 56 15.07 -3.43 -4.56
N GLU A 57 15.62 -3.29 -3.36
CA GLU A 57 16.35 -4.37 -2.69
C GLU A 57 15.46 -5.59 -2.42
N LYS A 58 14.23 -5.39 -1.94
CA LYS A 58 13.26 -6.48 -1.76
C LYS A 58 12.92 -7.16 -3.07
N CYS A 59 12.75 -6.39 -4.14
CA CYS A 59 12.49 -6.93 -5.47
C CYS A 59 13.68 -7.78 -5.96
N ASN A 60 14.91 -7.30 -5.76
CA ASN A 60 16.13 -8.04 -6.06
C ASN A 60 16.18 -9.37 -5.30
N ARG A 61 15.99 -9.34 -3.97
CA ARG A 61 15.98 -10.57 -3.15
C ARG A 61 14.93 -11.59 -3.60
N ALA A 62 13.75 -11.12 -4.03
CA ALA A 62 12.70 -11.99 -4.52
C ALA A 62 13.00 -12.60 -5.91
N LEU A 63 13.86 -11.97 -6.73
CA LEU A 63 14.20 -12.41 -8.09
C LEU A 63 15.60 -13.03 -8.21
N ASN A 64 16.43 -12.90 -7.18
CA ASN A 64 17.76 -13.44 -7.17
C ASN A 64 17.71 -14.98 -7.17
N GLY A 65 18.44 -15.61 -8.08
CA GLY A 65 18.45 -17.06 -8.25
C GLY A 65 17.16 -17.65 -8.86
N VAL A 66 16.17 -16.83 -9.21
CA VAL A 66 14.93 -17.31 -9.82
C VAL A 66 15.16 -17.60 -11.30
N SER A 67 15.00 -18.87 -11.68
CA SER A 67 14.95 -19.30 -13.08
C SER A 67 13.52 -19.24 -13.62
N VAL A 68 13.40 -18.87 -14.89
CA VAL A 68 12.09 -18.74 -15.56
C VAL A 68 11.47 -20.11 -15.75
N GLU A 69 12.32 -21.12 -15.95
CA GLU A 69 11.96 -22.53 -16.05
C GLU A 69 11.30 -23.01 -14.75
N ALA A 70 11.86 -22.67 -13.58
CA ALA A 70 11.28 -23.06 -12.29
C ALA A 70 9.90 -22.44 -12.07
N ILE A 71 9.70 -21.17 -12.47
CA ILE A 71 8.38 -20.52 -12.40
C ILE A 71 7.35 -21.21 -13.30
N ARG A 72 7.79 -21.79 -14.42
CA ARG A 72 6.91 -22.49 -15.37
C ARG A 72 6.59 -23.92 -14.92
N SER A 73 7.50 -24.59 -14.23
CA SER A 73 7.34 -25.98 -13.80
C SER A 73 6.61 -26.14 -12.47
N ASP A 74 6.73 -25.15 -11.58
CA ASP A 74 6.20 -25.23 -10.22
C ASP A 74 5.22 -24.07 -9.95
N ASP A 75 3.94 -24.41 -9.90
CA ASP A 75 2.88 -23.46 -9.60
C ASP A 75 2.96 -22.93 -8.15
N GLN A 76 3.41 -23.73 -7.18
CA GLN A 76 3.56 -23.27 -5.80
C GLN A 76 4.68 -22.24 -5.69
N PHE A 77 5.81 -22.50 -6.36
CA PHE A 77 6.91 -21.55 -6.47
C PHE A 77 6.45 -20.26 -7.15
N ARG A 78 5.69 -20.37 -8.25
CA ARG A 78 5.08 -19.23 -8.94
C ARG A 78 4.20 -18.39 -8.01
N HIS A 79 3.34 -19.01 -7.20
CA HIS A 79 2.50 -18.31 -6.23
C HIS A 79 3.33 -17.62 -5.13
N SER A 80 4.39 -18.26 -4.66
CA SER A 80 5.31 -17.69 -3.67
C SER A 80 5.94 -16.38 -4.20
N ILE A 81 6.51 -16.41 -5.40
CA ILE A 81 7.08 -15.22 -6.04
C ILE A 81 6.01 -14.15 -6.30
N ALA A 82 4.80 -14.55 -6.72
CA ALA A 82 3.68 -13.63 -6.91
C ALA A 82 3.35 -12.88 -5.61
N ASN A 83 3.35 -13.56 -4.47
CA ASN A 83 3.07 -12.97 -3.17
C ASN A 83 4.18 -12.01 -2.74
N SER A 84 5.45 -12.38 -2.92
CA SER A 84 6.58 -11.47 -2.66
C SER A 84 6.49 -10.20 -3.52
N MET A 85 6.14 -10.33 -4.79
CA MET A 85 5.94 -9.20 -5.69
C MET A 85 4.75 -8.33 -5.33
N LYS A 86 3.63 -8.91 -4.86
CA LYS A 86 2.48 -8.17 -4.33
C LYS A 86 2.85 -7.35 -3.09
N THR A 87 3.73 -7.85 -2.22
CA THR A 87 4.23 -7.09 -1.07
C THR A 87 5.01 -5.85 -1.53
N VAL A 88 5.89 -6.00 -2.52
CA VAL A 88 6.63 -4.85 -3.10
C VAL A 88 5.68 -3.87 -3.78
N GLN A 89 4.69 -4.37 -4.53
CA GLN A 89 3.64 -3.57 -5.16
C GLN A 89 2.90 -2.70 -4.14
N GLY A 90 2.48 -3.27 -3.01
CA GLY A 90 1.83 -2.54 -1.93
C GLY A 90 2.71 -1.46 -1.31
N GLN A 91 4.01 -1.75 -1.12
CA GLN A 91 4.98 -0.77 -0.64
C GLN A 91 5.13 0.41 -1.61
N LEU A 92 5.20 0.14 -2.92
CA LEU A 92 5.30 1.17 -3.96
C LEU A 92 4.01 2.00 -4.06
N ALA A 93 2.84 1.36 -3.99
CA ALA A 93 1.57 2.05 -3.97
C ALA A 93 1.48 3.02 -2.77
N GLY A 94 1.95 2.61 -1.59
CA GLY A 94 2.00 3.47 -0.41
C GLY A 94 2.93 4.68 -0.56
N MET A 95 3.98 4.61 -1.38
CA MET A 95 4.85 5.75 -1.69
C MET A 95 4.24 6.70 -2.73
N MET A 96 3.31 6.22 -3.54
CA MET A 96 2.64 6.97 -4.62
C MET A 96 1.36 7.65 -4.12
N ILE A 97 0.68 7.07 -3.14
CA ILE A 97 -0.42 7.68 -2.40
C ILE A 97 0.24 8.62 -1.39
N GLY A 98 0.32 9.91 -1.70
CA GLY A 98 1.06 10.90 -0.91
C GLY A 98 0.84 10.80 0.61
N ALA A 99 1.89 11.12 1.37
CA ALA A 99 1.89 11.17 2.83
C ALA A 99 0.58 11.79 3.38
N PRO A 100 0.01 11.25 4.48
CA PRO A 100 -1.30 11.66 4.95
C PRO A 100 -1.34 13.18 5.17
N ILE A 101 -2.20 13.87 4.41
CA ILE A 101 -2.46 15.29 4.61
C ILE A 101 -3.00 15.45 6.04
N ARG A 102 -2.38 16.35 6.82
CA ARG A 102 -2.73 16.64 8.22
C ARG A 102 -4.25 16.63 8.41
N ARG A 103 -4.77 15.71 9.23
CA ARG A 103 -6.15 15.78 9.72
C ARG A 103 -6.25 17.00 10.61
N LEU A 104 -6.98 18.02 10.16
CA LEU A 104 -7.43 19.10 11.02
C LEU A 104 -8.28 18.48 12.14
N ARG A 105 -7.82 18.62 13.38
CA ARG A 105 -8.67 18.39 14.55
C ARG A 105 -9.79 19.42 14.45
N LYS A 106 -11.06 19.00 14.34
CA LYS A 106 -12.19 19.88 14.63
C LYS A 106 -11.97 20.42 16.04
N VAL A 107 -11.58 21.69 16.16
CA VAL A 107 -11.64 22.41 17.42
C VAL A 107 -13.11 22.65 17.72
N GLY A 108 -13.58 22.09 18.84
CA GLY A 108 -14.77 22.51 19.58
C GLY A 108 -16.11 22.52 18.85
N SER A 109 -16.88 21.44 18.94
CA SER A 109 -18.34 21.51 18.88
C SER A 109 -18.90 21.09 20.24
N SER A 110 -18.78 21.97 21.23
CA SER A 110 -19.44 21.83 22.53
C SER A 110 -20.35 23.05 22.75
N ILE A 111 -21.40 23.18 21.94
CA ILE A 111 -22.48 24.14 22.17
C ILE A 111 -23.78 23.46 21.77
N ILE A 112 -24.20 22.38 22.43
CA ILE A 112 -25.61 21.93 22.54
C ILE A 112 -25.73 20.71 23.47
N ASP A 113 -25.21 20.78 24.69
CA ASP A 113 -25.51 19.75 25.70
C ASP A 113 -25.82 20.39 27.03
N ASN A 114 -26.96 21.08 27.13
CA ASN A 114 -27.78 21.02 28.34
C ASN A 114 -29.18 21.58 28.09
N TYR A 115 -30.15 21.11 28.88
CA TYR A 115 -31.56 21.54 28.95
C TYR A 115 -32.55 20.94 27.95
N ARG A 116 -32.82 19.63 28.05
CA ARG A 116 -34.22 19.14 27.95
C ARG A 116 -34.45 17.74 28.52
N ASN A 117 -34.10 17.49 29.78
CA ASN A 117 -34.73 16.41 30.53
C ASN A 117 -35.11 16.90 31.93
N LYS A 118 -36.20 17.67 32.00
CA LYS A 118 -36.95 17.85 33.24
C LYS A 118 -38.25 17.08 33.07
N LYS A 119 -38.23 15.82 33.52
CA LYS A 119 -39.44 15.01 33.64
C LYS A 119 -40.44 15.76 34.52
N MET A 120 -41.59 16.07 33.92
CA MET A 120 -42.78 16.53 34.59
C MET A 120 -43.39 15.35 35.35
N THR A 121 -43.41 15.41 36.68
CA THR A 121 -44.33 14.63 37.50
C THR A 121 -44.94 15.59 38.52
N PRO A 122 -46.25 15.86 38.48
CA PRO A 122 -46.90 16.69 39.49
C PRO A 122 -47.14 15.83 40.73
N ALA A 123 -46.34 16.05 41.77
CA ALA A 123 -46.66 15.55 43.10
C ALA A 123 -47.49 16.62 43.82
N PHE A 124 -48.77 16.29 43.94
CA PHE A 124 -49.74 16.81 44.88
C PHE A 124 -49.18 16.77 46.31
N SER A 125 -49.83 17.50 47.22
CA SER A 125 -49.77 17.36 48.69
C SER A 125 -48.56 17.97 49.41
N GLU A 126 -48.74 19.19 49.97
CA GLU A 126 -48.89 19.43 51.42
C GLU A 126 -48.50 20.87 51.81
N CYS A 127 -49.40 21.48 52.58
CA CYS A 127 -49.38 22.77 53.28
C CYS A 127 -48.24 22.83 54.35
N PRO A 128 -48.12 23.81 55.28
CA PRO A 128 -48.99 24.95 55.60
C PRO A 128 -48.29 26.28 56.03
N PHE A 129 -49.09 27.36 56.03
CA PHE A 129 -49.25 28.36 57.11
C PHE A 129 -48.00 29.14 57.62
N PHE A 130 -47.93 30.43 57.26
CA PHE A 130 -48.14 31.55 58.20
C PHE A 130 -48.41 32.84 57.42
#